data_AF-A0AAD5J901-F1
#
_entry.id   AF-A0AAD5J901-F1
#
_cell.length_a   1.000
_cell.length_b   1.000
_cell.length_c   1.000
_cell.angle_alpha   90.00
_cell.angle_beta   90.00
_cell.angle_gamma   90.00
#
_symmetry.space_group_name_H-M   'P 1'
#
loop_
_entity.id
_entity.type
_entity.pdbx_description
1 polymer ?
#
loop_
_entity_poly.entity_id
_entity_poly.type
_entity_poly.pdbx_seq_one_letter_code
_entity_poly.pdbx_strand_id
1 'polypeptide(L)'
;MATSLLRSLTLNPPNSNLRLPNSAPRPFHSRTQTVPPIRCAKRTGKKRYPSEKKKLKLIHKQALGDVKDKFEGFWRLSKLSVSVHTDPGKDFLGVSDGLLQQIAKVLEFPVASMLPPEAFSVVRKSFDARKVLKEPKFVYTVDIDVSKLLSLEPRTWDFISRLEPKVGLVEQMPHVRASGDLISIVHDCKNASDGALPLKNISHGSEGSYKYPTIRKPKVAVVGSGPSGLFASLVLAELGADVTLMERGQAVEQRGCDIGALVVRRILELESNFCFGEGGAGTWSDGKLVTRIGRNSDSVLAVSSIPFSF
;
A
#
# COMPACT_ATOMS: atom_id res chain seq x y z
N MET A 1 -54.68 -41.97 -27.56
CA MET A 1 -54.32 -41.36 -28.86
C MET A 1 -53.52 -40.10 -28.56
N ALA A 2 -52.37 -39.79 -29.16
CA ALA A 2 -51.56 -40.55 -30.13
C ALA A 2 -50.05 -40.39 -29.79
N THR A 3 -49.21 -41.27 -30.33
CA THR A 3 -47.80 -41.48 -29.92
C THR A 3 -46.78 -40.68 -30.72
N SER A 4 -45.62 -40.43 -30.11
CA SER A 4 -44.40 -39.90 -30.73
C SER A 4 -43.73 -40.89 -31.68
N LEU A 5 -43.03 -40.40 -32.71
CA LEU A 5 -41.93 -41.13 -33.34
C LEU A 5 -40.72 -40.22 -33.64
N LEU A 6 -39.54 -40.66 -33.21
CA LEU A 6 -38.25 -40.12 -33.64
C LEU A 6 -37.93 -40.56 -35.06
N ARG A 7 -37.04 -39.83 -35.75
CA ARG A 7 -36.16 -40.45 -36.75
C ARG A 7 -34.79 -39.78 -36.83
N SER A 8 -33.78 -40.55 -36.46
CA SER A 8 -32.37 -40.32 -36.82
C SER A 8 -31.99 -41.22 -38.00
N LEU A 9 -31.10 -40.75 -38.88
CA LEU A 9 -29.86 -41.43 -39.31
C LEU A 9 -29.29 -40.79 -40.59
N THR A 10 -27.99 -41.03 -40.82
CA THR A 10 -27.09 -40.31 -41.72
C THR A 10 -26.52 -41.19 -42.85
N LEU A 11 -25.82 -40.56 -43.80
CA LEU A 11 -24.75 -41.07 -44.71
C LEU A 11 -25.07 -41.39 -46.19
N ASN A 12 -24.79 -40.37 -47.02
CA ASN A 12 -23.78 -40.32 -48.11
C ASN A 12 -24.00 -40.90 -49.54
N PRO A 13 -23.34 -40.29 -50.58
CA PRO A 13 -23.54 -40.52 -52.03
C PRO A 13 -22.29 -41.25 -52.64
N PRO A 14 -21.72 -41.07 -53.88
CA PRO A 14 -21.75 -39.98 -54.89
C PRO A 14 -22.18 -40.40 -56.34
N ASN A 15 -22.28 -39.43 -57.27
CA ASN A 15 -21.89 -39.47 -58.72
C ASN A 15 -22.60 -38.34 -59.54
N SER A 16 -22.05 -37.78 -60.64
CA SER A 16 -20.66 -37.68 -61.12
C SER A 16 -20.55 -36.63 -62.26
N ASN A 17 -19.32 -36.18 -62.55
CA ASN A 17 -18.87 -35.56 -63.81
C ASN A 17 -19.49 -34.24 -64.33
N LEU A 18 -18.68 -33.17 -64.32
CA LEU A 18 -18.31 -32.45 -65.55
C LEU A 18 -16.89 -31.86 -65.40
N ARG A 19 -16.16 -31.70 -66.51
CA ARG A 19 -14.67 -31.72 -66.55
C ARG A 19 -13.98 -30.36 -66.36
N LEU A 20 -12.77 -30.42 -65.78
CA LEU A 20 -11.72 -29.39 -65.82
C LEU A 20 -11.03 -29.30 -67.19
N PRO A 21 -10.47 -28.14 -67.58
CA PRO A 21 -9.31 -28.04 -68.45
C PRO A 21 -8.00 -27.99 -67.64
N ASN A 22 -6.95 -28.65 -68.14
CA ASN A 22 -5.68 -28.84 -67.45
C ASN A 22 -4.81 -27.56 -67.39
N SER A 23 -4.10 -27.36 -66.28
CA SER A 23 -2.90 -26.51 -66.21
C SER A 23 -1.76 -27.28 -65.54
N ALA A 24 -0.57 -27.27 -66.16
CA ALA A 24 0.57 -28.14 -65.83
C ALA A 24 1.08 -28.02 -64.37
N PRO A 25 1.68 -29.08 -63.80
CA PRO A 25 2.11 -29.11 -62.40
C PRO A 25 3.33 -28.21 -62.14
N ARG A 26 3.22 -27.34 -61.14
CA ARG A 26 4.38 -26.64 -60.55
C ARG A 26 4.96 -27.49 -59.41
N PRO A 27 6.29 -27.58 -59.24
CA PRO A 27 6.89 -28.39 -58.19
C PRO A 27 6.58 -27.83 -56.79
N PHE A 28 6.27 -28.72 -55.85
CA PHE A 28 6.05 -28.37 -54.45
C PHE A 28 7.37 -28.00 -53.77
N HIS A 29 7.55 -26.72 -53.43
CA HIS A 29 8.55 -26.33 -52.43
C HIS A 29 7.97 -26.55 -51.02
N SER A 30 8.54 -27.52 -50.30
CA SER A 30 8.27 -27.76 -48.88
C SER A 30 8.85 -26.62 -48.02
N ARG A 31 8.09 -25.53 -47.88
CA ARG A 31 8.43 -24.45 -46.95
C ARG A 31 8.23 -24.95 -45.51
N THR A 32 9.30 -25.44 -44.90
CA THR A 32 9.37 -25.71 -43.46
C THR A 32 9.01 -24.44 -42.70
N GLN A 33 7.80 -24.40 -42.14
CA GLN A 33 7.38 -23.33 -41.25
C GLN A 33 8.10 -23.52 -39.91
N THR A 34 9.25 -22.84 -39.75
CA THR A 34 9.85 -22.65 -38.44
C THR A 34 8.90 -21.81 -37.60
N VAL A 35 8.16 -22.48 -36.70
CA VAL A 35 7.35 -21.82 -35.68
C VAL A 35 8.30 -20.90 -34.89
N PRO A 36 8.08 -19.57 -34.88
CA PRO A 36 8.96 -18.69 -34.15
C PRO A 36 8.87 -19.03 -32.65
N PRO A 37 9.99 -19.10 -31.92
CA PRO A 37 9.94 -19.41 -30.49
C PRO A 37 9.06 -18.38 -29.80
N ILE A 38 8.14 -18.84 -28.95
CA ILE A 38 7.23 -17.99 -28.19
C ILE A 38 8.08 -16.98 -27.42
N ARG A 39 8.12 -15.75 -27.92
CA ARG A 39 8.81 -14.64 -27.26
C ARG A 39 8.00 -14.29 -26.03
N CYS A 40 8.29 -14.98 -24.92
CA CYS A 40 7.77 -14.63 -23.60
C CYS A 40 7.97 -13.13 -23.40
N ALA A 41 6.87 -12.39 -23.33
CA ALA A 41 6.91 -10.94 -23.28
C ALA A 41 7.61 -10.53 -21.99
N LYS A 42 8.87 -10.12 -22.08
CA LYS A 42 9.62 -9.56 -20.95
C LYS A 42 8.81 -8.38 -20.43
N ARG A 43 8.17 -8.58 -19.27
CA ARG A 43 7.30 -7.59 -18.63
C ARG A 43 8.11 -6.32 -18.37
N THR A 44 8.01 -5.37 -19.29
CA THR A 44 8.61 -4.04 -19.17
C THR A 44 7.85 -3.30 -18.09
N GLY A 45 8.27 -3.51 -16.83
CA GLY A 45 7.73 -2.78 -15.68
C GLY A 45 7.71 -1.29 -16.00
N LYS A 46 6.55 -0.65 -15.79
CA LYS A 46 6.23 0.71 -16.28
C LYS A 46 7.45 1.62 -16.14
N LYS A 47 8.10 1.94 -17.27
CA LYS A 47 9.27 2.83 -17.28
C LYS A 47 8.75 4.21 -16.85
N ARG A 48 9.05 4.62 -15.60
CA ARG A 48 8.80 5.99 -15.12
C ARG A 48 9.29 6.99 -16.16
N TYR A 49 8.48 8.01 -16.44
CA TYR A 49 8.74 8.98 -17.49
C TYR A 49 10.09 9.69 -17.24
N PRO A 50 10.81 10.12 -18.29
CA PRO A 50 12.09 10.81 -18.13
C PRO A 50 12.03 12.04 -17.21
N SER A 51 10.91 12.77 -17.25
CA SER A 51 10.58 13.89 -16.35
C SER A 51 10.49 13.44 -14.88
N GLU A 52 9.75 12.36 -14.58
CA GLU A 52 9.67 11.79 -13.23
C GLU A 52 11.04 11.34 -12.71
N LYS A 53 11.87 10.74 -13.57
CA LYS A 53 13.25 10.36 -13.22
C LYS A 53 14.11 11.59 -12.92
N LYS A 54 13.98 12.69 -13.67
CA LYS A 54 14.70 13.94 -13.42
C LYS A 54 14.24 14.60 -12.11
N LYS A 55 12.92 14.67 -11.86
CA LYS A 55 12.34 15.16 -10.60
C LYS A 55 12.80 14.34 -9.39
N LEU A 56 12.81 13.00 -9.52
CA LEU A 56 13.35 12.10 -8.50
C LEU A 56 14.83 12.35 -8.19
N LYS A 57 15.68 12.50 -9.22
CA LYS A 57 17.11 12.79 -9.03
C LYS A 57 17.33 14.14 -8.34
N LEU A 58 16.47 15.12 -8.61
CA LEU A 58 16.54 16.44 -7.98
C LEU A 58 16.13 16.37 -6.51
N ILE A 59 14.99 15.74 -6.18
CA ILE A 59 14.56 15.48 -4.79
C ILE A 59 15.62 14.70 -4.02
N HIS A 60 16.19 13.65 -4.63
CA HIS A 60 17.28 12.85 -4.07
C HIS A 60 18.53 13.71 -3.78
N LYS A 61 18.89 14.64 -4.68
CA LYS A 61 20.00 15.57 -4.47
C LYS A 61 19.71 16.60 -3.36
N GLN A 62 18.46 17.03 -3.21
CA GLN A 62 18.04 17.93 -2.12
C GLN A 62 18.05 17.22 -0.76
N ALA A 63 17.53 15.99 -0.67
CA ALA A 63 17.52 15.19 0.55
C ALA A 63 18.93 14.80 1.04
N LEU A 64 19.92 14.74 0.13
CA LEU A 64 21.33 14.58 0.49
C LEU A 64 21.99 15.86 1.04
N GLY A 65 21.37 17.03 0.84
CA GLY A 65 21.99 18.34 1.08
C GLY A 65 21.52 19.07 2.33
N ASP A 66 20.47 18.61 3.02
CA ASP A 66 19.85 19.31 4.14
C ASP A 66 19.82 18.47 5.43
N VAL A 67 21.00 18.06 5.89
CA VAL A 67 21.23 17.44 7.20
C VAL A 67 21.57 18.56 8.18
N LYS A 68 20.55 19.18 8.80
CA LYS A 68 20.78 20.28 9.75
C LYS A 68 21.23 19.80 11.13
N ASP A 69 20.66 18.70 11.63
CA ASP A 69 21.07 18.06 12.89
C ASP A 69 21.05 16.54 12.76
N LYS A 70 22.21 15.85 12.79
CA LYS A 70 22.30 14.38 12.67
C LYS A 70 21.69 13.64 13.86
N PHE A 71 21.63 14.30 15.02
CA PHE A 71 21.27 13.72 16.31
C PHE A 71 19.79 13.90 16.66
N GLU A 72 19.05 14.68 15.88
CA GLU A 72 17.63 14.92 16.09
C GLU A 72 16.79 14.18 15.01
N GLY A 73 15.82 13.38 15.46
CA GLY A 73 14.89 12.66 14.60
C GLY A 73 15.22 11.18 14.41
N PHE A 74 14.82 10.63 13.26
CA PHE A 74 14.90 9.19 12.99
C PHE A 74 15.82 8.89 11.81
N TRP A 75 16.62 7.83 11.90
CA TRP A 75 17.35 7.28 10.76
C TRP A 75 16.67 6.01 10.26
N ARG A 76 16.29 6.00 8.99
CA ARG A 76 15.65 4.86 8.33
C ARG A 76 16.69 4.01 7.62
N LEU A 77 16.98 2.84 8.18
CA LEU A 77 17.79 1.80 7.55
C LEU A 77 16.90 0.93 6.65
N SER A 78 17.26 0.83 5.37
CA SER A 78 16.53 0.09 4.34
C SER A 78 17.35 -1.07 3.78
N LYS A 79 16.66 -2.08 3.22
CA LYS A 79 17.27 -3.25 2.54
C LYS A 79 18.15 -4.15 3.44
N LEU A 80 17.95 -4.10 4.76
CA LEU A 80 18.63 -5.00 5.70
C LEU A 80 18.19 -6.44 5.41
N SER A 81 19.12 -7.32 5.00
CA SER A 81 18.79 -8.68 4.55
C SER A 81 19.16 -9.73 5.58
N VAL A 82 18.16 -10.38 6.17
CA VAL A 82 18.30 -11.44 7.18
C VAL A 82 18.02 -12.80 6.53
N SER A 83 18.76 -13.84 6.91
CA SER A 83 18.53 -15.20 6.42
C SER A 83 17.27 -15.80 7.04
N VAL A 84 16.57 -16.70 6.34
CA VAL A 84 15.36 -17.35 6.90
C VAL A 84 15.68 -18.13 8.16
N HIS A 85 16.84 -18.81 8.21
CA HIS A 85 17.26 -19.62 9.35
C HIS A 85 17.60 -18.81 10.61
N THR A 86 17.89 -17.52 10.45
CA THR A 86 18.21 -16.59 11.56
C THR A 86 17.02 -15.71 11.95
N ASP A 87 15.89 -15.84 11.25
CA ASP A 87 14.73 -14.99 11.45
C ASP A 87 13.62 -15.74 12.21
N PRO A 88 12.97 -15.12 13.21
CA PRO A 88 11.87 -15.75 13.96
C PRO A 88 10.58 -15.98 13.14
N GLY A 89 10.56 -15.62 11.85
CA GLY A 89 9.47 -15.94 10.94
C GLY A 89 8.44 -14.83 10.77
N LYS A 90 7.46 -15.06 9.89
CA LYS A 90 6.56 -14.03 9.35
C LYS A 90 5.87 -13.18 10.42
N ASP A 91 5.39 -13.83 11.48
CA ASP A 91 4.45 -13.22 12.43
C ASP A 91 5.15 -12.48 13.58
N PHE A 92 6.48 -12.58 13.68
CA PHE A 92 7.27 -11.74 14.57
C PHE A 92 7.53 -10.36 13.96
N LEU A 93 7.01 -9.33 14.63
CA LEU A 93 7.09 -7.92 14.25
C LEU A 93 8.18 -7.14 15.02
N GLY A 94 8.78 -7.75 16.04
CA GLY A 94 9.84 -7.13 16.84
C GLY A 94 11.21 -7.08 16.15
N VAL A 95 12.22 -6.69 16.90
CA VAL A 95 13.63 -6.66 16.47
C VAL A 95 14.28 -7.98 16.89
N SER A 96 14.82 -8.74 15.93
CA SER A 96 15.47 -10.04 16.18
C SER A 96 17.00 -9.91 16.22
N ASP A 97 17.70 -10.85 16.83
CA ASP A 97 19.17 -10.87 16.88
C ASP A 97 19.80 -10.86 15.47
N GLY A 98 19.22 -11.63 14.55
CA GLY A 98 19.64 -11.64 13.15
C GLY A 98 19.45 -10.28 12.45
N LEU A 99 18.47 -9.48 12.89
CA LEU A 99 18.26 -8.11 12.42
C LEU A 99 19.25 -7.13 13.10
N LEU A 100 19.47 -7.23 14.42
CA LEU A 100 20.49 -6.46 15.15
C LEU A 100 21.88 -6.63 14.54
N GLN A 101 22.25 -7.86 14.13
CA GLN A 101 23.50 -8.13 13.41
C GLN A 101 23.61 -7.37 12.08
N GLN A 102 22.51 -7.23 11.32
CA GLN A 102 22.51 -6.43 10.09
C GLN A 102 22.53 -4.92 10.37
N ILE A 103 21.87 -4.47 11.44
CA ILE A 103 21.89 -3.06 11.89
C ILE A 103 23.31 -2.67 12.32
N ALA A 104 23.94 -3.46 13.20
CA ALA A 104 25.31 -3.26 13.65
C ALA A 104 26.29 -3.17 12.47
N LYS A 105 26.13 -4.06 11.48
CA LYS A 105 26.94 -4.02 10.24
C LYS A 105 26.76 -2.75 9.41
N VAL A 106 25.57 -2.13 9.41
CA VAL A 106 25.30 -0.88 8.67
C VAL A 106 25.74 0.36 9.46
N LEU A 107 25.70 0.30 10.78
CA LEU A 107 26.23 1.33 11.70
C LEU A 107 27.75 1.19 11.94
N GLU A 108 28.39 0.16 11.39
CA GLU A 108 29.79 -0.22 11.64
C GLU A 108 30.09 -0.47 13.14
N PHE A 109 29.06 -0.84 13.90
CA PHE A 109 29.12 -1.10 15.34
C PHE A 109 29.66 -2.51 15.63
N PRO A 110 30.60 -2.69 16.59
CA PRO A 110 31.35 -3.94 16.73
C PRO A 110 30.57 -5.12 17.32
N VAL A 111 29.61 -4.89 18.23
CA VAL A 111 28.94 -5.97 18.99
C VAL A 111 27.42 -5.82 18.94
N ALA A 112 26.77 -6.55 18.04
CA ALA A 112 25.33 -6.42 17.80
C ALA A 112 24.43 -6.62 19.05
N SER A 113 24.88 -7.40 20.04
CA SER A 113 24.13 -7.65 21.28
C SER A 113 24.18 -6.52 22.32
N MET A 114 25.01 -5.49 22.11
CA MET A 114 25.03 -4.29 22.96
C MET A 114 24.01 -3.24 22.50
N LEU A 115 23.52 -3.34 21.27
CA LEU A 115 22.55 -2.41 20.72
C LEU A 115 21.16 -2.63 21.36
N PRO A 116 20.55 -1.62 21.99
CA PRO A 116 19.28 -1.77 22.68
C PRO A 116 18.13 -1.96 21.66
N PRO A 117 17.43 -3.11 21.64
CA PRO A 117 16.39 -3.38 20.65
C PRO A 117 15.23 -2.38 20.73
N GLU A 118 15.02 -1.75 21.88
CA GLU A 118 13.96 -0.77 22.13
C GLU A 118 14.15 0.55 21.38
N ALA A 119 15.37 0.86 20.92
CA ALA A 119 15.68 2.03 20.10
C ALA A 119 15.40 1.81 18.61
N PHE A 120 15.11 0.57 18.20
CA PHE A 120 14.84 0.19 16.82
C PHE A 120 13.38 -0.20 16.65
N SER A 121 12.81 0.11 15.48
CA SER A 121 11.41 -0.19 15.18
C SER A 121 11.21 -0.61 13.74
N VAL A 122 10.57 -1.76 13.52
CA VAL A 122 10.39 -2.35 12.19
C VAL A 122 9.26 -1.63 11.46
N VAL A 123 9.60 -0.84 10.44
CA VAL A 123 8.63 -0.16 9.56
C VAL A 123 8.07 -1.12 8.50
N ARG A 124 8.91 -2.03 8.01
CA ARG A 124 8.53 -2.98 6.98
C ARG A 124 9.35 -4.25 7.08
N LYS A 125 8.66 -5.38 7.24
CA LYS A 125 9.17 -6.72 6.96
C LYS A 125 8.69 -7.16 5.58
N SER A 126 9.56 -7.77 4.78
CA SER A 126 9.19 -8.34 3.48
C SER A 126 10.04 -9.56 3.17
N PHE A 127 9.59 -10.42 2.25
CA PHE A 127 10.26 -11.69 1.93
C PHE A 127 10.66 -11.69 0.44
N ASP A 128 11.95 -11.85 0.16
CA ASP A 128 12.45 -11.93 -1.22
C ASP A 128 12.65 -13.39 -1.65
N ALA A 129 11.63 -13.94 -2.31
CA ALA A 129 11.64 -15.25 -2.95
C ALA A 129 11.78 -15.18 -4.48
N ARG A 130 12.27 -14.06 -5.05
CA ARG A 130 12.20 -13.80 -6.50
C ARG A 130 13.22 -14.57 -7.34
N LYS A 131 14.20 -15.24 -6.74
CA LYS A 131 15.31 -15.92 -7.43
C LYS A 131 15.39 -17.37 -6.97
N VAL A 132 15.05 -18.31 -7.85
CA VAL A 132 15.08 -19.77 -7.58
C VAL A 132 16.47 -20.25 -7.12
N LEU A 133 17.54 -19.64 -7.65
CA LEU A 133 18.94 -20.01 -7.34
C LEU A 133 19.56 -19.21 -6.16
N LYS A 134 18.78 -18.39 -5.45
CA LYS A 134 19.27 -17.67 -4.27
C LYS A 134 18.42 -18.08 -3.08
N GLU A 135 19.08 -18.32 -1.94
CA GLU A 135 18.38 -18.46 -0.67
C GLU A 135 17.36 -17.32 -0.49
N PRO A 136 16.10 -17.64 -0.13
CA PRO A 136 15.15 -16.62 0.26
C PRO A 136 15.69 -15.83 1.46
N LYS A 137 15.35 -14.56 1.56
CA LYS A 137 15.78 -13.70 2.68
C LYS A 137 14.66 -12.76 3.08
N PHE A 138 14.56 -12.49 4.38
CA PHE A 138 13.76 -11.38 4.87
C PHE A 138 14.50 -10.07 4.58
N VAL A 139 13.77 -9.08 4.09
CA VAL A 139 14.27 -7.75 3.76
C VAL A 139 13.49 -6.75 4.60
N TYR A 140 14.22 -6.11 5.51
CA TYR A 140 13.69 -5.19 6.50
C TYR A 140 13.90 -3.73 6.12
N THR A 141 13.04 -2.89 6.68
CA THR A 141 13.22 -1.44 6.83
C THR A 141 12.94 -1.10 8.29
N VAL A 142 13.89 -0.43 8.93
CA VAL A 142 13.92 -0.17 10.37
C VAL A 142 14.19 1.31 10.60
N ASP A 143 13.43 1.91 11.51
CA ASP A 143 13.73 3.25 12.03
C ASP A 143 14.54 3.13 13.32
N ILE A 144 15.59 3.94 13.42
CA ILE A 144 16.37 4.19 14.63
C ILE A 144 15.86 5.47 15.27
N ASP A 145 15.46 5.41 16.53
CA ASP A 145 15.25 6.58 17.39
C ASP A 145 16.61 7.00 17.98
N VAL A 146 17.18 8.12 17.51
CA VAL A 146 18.53 8.54 17.92
C VAL A 146 18.56 8.97 19.38
N SER A 147 17.57 9.75 19.80
CA SER A 147 17.44 10.21 21.19
C SER A 147 17.39 9.04 22.16
N LYS A 148 16.58 8.02 21.84
CA LYS A 148 16.48 6.81 22.65
C LYS A 148 17.75 5.95 22.59
N LEU A 149 18.35 5.78 21.40
CA LEU A 149 19.59 5.02 21.23
C LEU A 149 20.74 5.61 22.04
N LEU A 150 20.94 6.93 21.98
CA LEU A 150 21.95 7.65 22.75
C LEU A 150 21.70 7.61 24.26
N SER A 151 20.43 7.64 24.69
CA SER A 151 20.08 7.57 26.12
C SER A 151 20.38 6.21 26.75
N LEU A 152 20.26 5.12 25.97
CA LEU A 152 20.49 3.75 26.42
C LEU A 152 21.94 3.31 26.22
N GLU A 153 22.54 3.65 25.08
CA GLU A 153 23.95 3.36 24.78
C GLU A 153 24.69 4.61 24.24
N PRO A 154 25.26 5.45 25.11
CA PRO A 154 25.97 6.67 24.70
C PRO A 154 27.16 6.45 23.76
N ARG A 155 27.73 5.24 23.74
CA ARG A 155 28.86 4.86 22.85
C ARG A 155 28.48 4.88 21.36
N THR A 156 27.19 4.79 21.04
CA THR A 156 26.70 4.86 19.66
C THR A 156 26.90 6.23 19.01
N TRP A 157 27.11 7.29 19.81
CA TRP A 157 27.29 8.67 19.34
C TRP A 157 28.34 8.80 18.23
N ASP A 158 29.49 8.16 18.43
CA ASP A 158 30.62 8.17 17.51
C ASP A 158 30.27 7.57 16.14
N PHE A 159 29.51 6.46 16.13
CA PHE A 159 29.00 5.80 14.92
C PHE A 159 27.91 6.61 14.21
N ILE A 160 27.01 7.24 14.97
CA ILE A 160 25.95 8.12 14.43
C ILE A 160 26.56 9.39 13.83
N SER A 161 27.61 9.95 14.44
CA SER A 161 28.32 11.12 13.90
C SER A 161 28.94 10.85 12.52
N ARG A 162 29.47 9.63 12.32
CA ARG A 162 30.01 9.12 11.04
C ARG A 162 28.92 8.73 10.03
N LEU A 163 27.67 8.55 10.46
CA LEU A 163 26.61 8.09 9.58
C LEU A 163 26.29 9.15 8.51
N GLU A 164 26.20 8.71 7.26
CA GLU A 164 25.94 9.56 6.10
C GLU A 164 24.69 9.09 5.36
N PRO A 165 23.84 10.02 4.84
CA PRO A 165 22.67 9.65 4.07
C PRO A 165 23.07 8.98 2.75
N LYS A 166 22.65 7.72 2.58
CA LYS A 166 22.89 6.87 1.41
C LYS A 166 21.54 6.40 0.87
N VAL A 167 20.98 7.11 -0.10
CA VAL A 167 19.56 6.97 -0.50
C VAL A 167 19.16 5.53 -0.84
N GLY A 168 18.04 5.10 -0.25
CA GLY A 168 17.51 3.75 -0.29
C GLY A 168 18.29 2.72 0.53
N LEU A 169 19.22 3.14 1.39
CA LEU A 169 19.93 2.29 2.35
C LEU A 169 19.92 2.94 3.74
N VAL A 170 20.26 4.23 3.82
CA VAL A 170 20.32 5.05 5.03
C VAL A 170 19.70 6.41 4.68
N GLU A 171 18.53 6.72 5.23
CA GLU A 171 17.82 7.97 4.98
C GLU A 171 17.52 8.65 6.31
N GLN A 172 17.89 9.92 6.47
CA GLN A 172 17.48 10.69 7.65
C GLN A 172 16.05 11.21 7.43
N MET A 173 15.22 11.07 8.45
CA MET A 173 13.87 11.62 8.51
C MET A 173 13.89 12.74 9.55
N PRO A 174 13.62 14.01 9.18
CA PRO A 174 13.59 15.11 10.14
C PRO A 174 12.55 14.84 11.22
N HIS A 175 12.79 15.37 12.42
CA HIS A 175 12.01 15.04 13.60
C HIS A 175 10.53 15.41 13.41
N VAL A 176 9.69 14.39 13.35
CA VAL A 176 8.28 14.31 13.82
C VAL A 176 7.81 12.91 13.44
N ARG A 177 7.87 11.98 14.40
CA ARG A 177 6.88 10.90 14.46
C ARG A 177 5.58 11.51 14.97
N ALA A 178 4.96 12.34 14.14
CA ALA A 178 3.51 12.25 14.04
C ALA A 178 3.29 10.84 13.51
N SER A 179 2.74 9.97 14.37
CA SER A 179 2.24 8.65 14.01
C SER A 179 1.12 8.83 12.99
N GLY A 180 1.54 9.09 11.74
CA GLY A 180 0.74 9.52 10.60
C GLY A 180 -0.53 10.28 10.96
N ASP A 181 -0.43 11.31 11.80
CA ASP A 181 -1.61 11.96 12.36
C ASP A 181 -2.47 12.47 11.20
N LEU A 182 -3.67 11.89 11.03
CA LEU A 182 -4.48 12.08 9.83
C LEU A 182 -4.78 13.57 9.62
N ILE A 183 -4.97 14.26 10.75
CA ILE A 183 -5.05 15.70 10.92
C ILE A 183 -3.86 16.42 10.25
N SER A 184 -2.61 16.07 10.59
CA SER A 184 -1.41 16.70 10.01
C SER A 184 -1.33 16.52 8.49
N ILE A 185 -1.62 15.31 7.98
CA ILE A 185 -1.62 15.03 6.53
C ILE A 185 -2.70 15.84 5.79
N VAL A 186 -3.86 16.04 6.42
CA VAL A 186 -4.93 16.89 5.87
C VAL A 186 -4.55 18.37 5.91
N HIS A 187 -3.91 18.84 6.99
CA HIS A 187 -3.43 20.23 7.09
C HIS A 187 -2.37 20.56 6.03
N ASP A 188 -1.44 19.66 5.74
CA ASP A 188 -0.45 19.85 4.67
C ASP A 188 -1.10 19.97 3.28
N CYS A 189 -2.17 19.22 3.04
CA CYS A 189 -2.95 19.33 1.81
C CYS A 189 -3.72 20.67 1.72
N LYS A 190 -4.12 21.25 2.86
CA LYS A 190 -4.74 22.58 2.97
C LYS A 190 -3.73 23.71 2.71
N ASN A 191 -2.52 23.58 3.27
CA ASN A 191 -1.41 24.52 3.03
C ASN A 191 -1.00 24.57 1.54
N ALA A 192 -1.24 23.51 0.78
CA ALA A 192 -1.03 23.48 -0.67
C ALA A 192 -2.17 24.14 -1.49
N SER A 193 -3.34 24.40 -0.89
CA SER A 193 -4.47 25.08 -1.55
C SER A 193 -4.60 26.57 -1.21
N ASP A 194 -4.10 27.01 -0.05
CA ASP A 194 -4.26 28.40 0.45
C ASP A 194 -3.29 29.41 -0.19
N GLY A 195 -2.98 29.24 -1.48
CA GLY A 195 -2.20 30.18 -2.29
C GLY A 195 -2.95 31.46 -2.70
N ALA A 196 -4.00 31.87 -1.97
CA ALA A 196 -4.90 32.96 -2.37
C ALA A 196 -5.29 33.89 -1.21
N LEU A 197 -4.70 35.09 -1.24
CA LEU A 197 -5.14 36.36 -0.62
C LEU A 197 -5.02 36.53 0.92
N PRO A 198 -4.08 37.36 1.40
CA PRO A 198 -4.05 37.83 2.78
C PRO A 198 -4.97 39.06 2.95
N LEU A 199 -5.99 38.97 3.79
CA LEU A 199 -6.75 40.15 4.24
C LEU A 199 -6.03 40.81 5.43
N LYS A 200 -5.82 42.13 5.34
CA LYS A 200 -5.05 42.90 6.33
C LYS A 200 -5.81 43.09 7.65
N ASN A 201 -5.08 42.95 8.76
CA ASN A 201 -5.54 43.41 10.08
C ASN A 201 -5.46 44.95 10.18
N ILE A 202 -6.51 45.59 10.72
CA ILE A 202 -6.51 47.01 11.11
C ILE A 202 -7.14 47.17 12.51
N SER A 203 -6.31 47.70 13.42
CA SER A 203 -6.53 48.40 14.70
C SER A 203 -7.81 48.26 15.56
N HIS A 204 -7.57 47.97 16.85
CA HIS A 204 -8.09 48.62 18.07
C HIS A 204 -9.59 49.00 18.23
N GLY A 205 -10.21 48.40 19.25
CA GLY A 205 -10.81 49.15 20.38
C GLY A 205 -12.27 49.57 20.32
N SER A 206 -13.16 48.79 20.95
CA SER A 206 -14.21 49.28 21.88
C SER A 206 -14.94 48.13 22.55
N GLU A 207 -15.41 48.34 23.78
CA GLU A 207 -16.18 47.35 24.53
C GLU A 207 -17.60 47.21 23.97
N GLY A 208 -17.94 46.00 23.53
CA GLY A 208 -19.29 45.63 23.15
C GLY A 208 -19.51 44.15 23.41
N SER A 209 -20.66 43.79 23.96
CA SER A 209 -21.05 42.39 24.23
C SER A 209 -21.38 41.66 22.91
N TYR A 210 -20.36 41.41 22.10
CA TYR A 210 -20.50 40.58 20.91
C TYR A 210 -20.77 39.14 21.33
N LYS A 211 -22.00 38.67 21.08
CA LYS A 211 -22.30 37.24 21.04
C LYS A 211 -21.39 36.65 19.96
N TYR A 212 -20.33 35.95 20.36
CA TYR A 212 -19.52 35.17 19.45
C TYR A 212 -20.47 34.31 18.60
N PRO A 213 -20.42 34.37 17.26
CA PRO A 213 -21.20 33.46 16.45
C PRO A 213 -20.74 32.06 16.83
N THR A 214 -21.64 31.27 17.42
CA THR A 214 -21.34 29.87 17.74
C THR A 214 -20.95 29.20 16.44
N ILE A 215 -19.66 28.87 16.30
CA ILE A 215 -19.11 28.28 15.08
C ILE A 215 -19.81 26.93 14.93
N ARG A 216 -20.85 26.91 14.08
CA ARG A 216 -21.65 25.70 13.86
C ARG A 216 -20.75 24.71 13.16
N LYS A 217 -20.55 23.55 13.78
CA LYS A 217 -19.82 22.44 13.16
C LYS A 217 -20.41 22.17 11.76
N PRO A 218 -19.58 22.03 10.71
CA PRO A 218 -20.09 21.73 9.39
C PRO A 218 -20.78 20.37 9.42
N LYS A 219 -22.06 20.33 9.04
CA LYS A 219 -22.84 19.09 8.94
C LYS A 219 -22.50 18.37 7.65
N VAL A 220 -22.11 17.10 7.73
CA VAL A 220 -21.73 16.28 6.57
C VAL A 220 -22.43 14.93 6.63
N ALA A 221 -23.13 14.57 5.56
CA ALA A 221 -23.67 13.22 5.39
C ALA A 221 -22.68 12.36 4.58
N VAL A 222 -22.36 11.17 5.08
CA VAL A 222 -21.53 10.17 4.39
C VAL A 222 -22.42 8.96 4.09
N VAL A 223 -22.44 8.52 2.83
CA VAL A 223 -23.28 7.41 2.38
C VAL A 223 -22.39 6.21 2.02
N GLY A 224 -22.68 5.08 2.65
CA GLY A 224 -21.91 3.84 2.60
C GLY A 224 -20.92 3.70 3.76
N SER A 225 -21.10 2.67 4.57
CA SER A 225 -20.22 2.26 5.68
C SER A 225 -19.05 1.36 5.24
N GLY A 226 -18.75 1.31 3.94
CA GLY A 226 -17.53 0.68 3.44
C GLY A 226 -16.26 1.40 3.94
N PRO A 227 -15.05 0.84 3.71
CA PRO A 227 -13.81 1.42 4.23
C PRO A 227 -13.65 2.91 3.90
N SER A 228 -13.96 3.31 2.66
CA SER A 228 -13.90 4.73 2.24
C SER A 228 -14.81 5.65 3.04
N GLY A 229 -16.01 5.19 3.43
CA GLY A 229 -16.97 6.01 4.18
C GLY A 229 -16.68 6.04 5.67
N LEU A 230 -16.20 4.93 6.25
CA LEU A 230 -15.70 4.88 7.62
C LEU A 230 -14.49 5.82 7.79
N PHE A 231 -13.48 5.71 6.91
CA PHE A 231 -12.32 6.60 6.92
C PHE A 231 -12.70 8.08 6.69
N ALA A 232 -13.60 8.37 5.75
CA ALA A 232 -14.07 9.74 5.53
C ALA A 232 -14.79 10.28 6.76
N SER A 233 -15.65 9.48 7.41
CA SER A 233 -16.39 9.89 8.60
C SER A 233 -15.48 10.14 9.79
N LEU A 234 -14.49 9.26 10.02
CA LEU A 234 -13.48 9.42 11.06
C LEU A 234 -12.70 10.73 10.90
N VAL A 235 -12.10 10.94 9.73
CA VAL A 235 -11.30 12.15 9.44
C VAL A 235 -12.15 13.42 9.53
N LEU A 236 -13.38 13.41 9.03
CA LEU A 236 -14.29 14.56 9.15
C LEU A 236 -14.66 14.86 10.61
N ALA A 237 -14.92 13.84 11.43
CA ALA A 237 -15.24 13.99 12.85
C ALA A 237 -14.03 14.50 13.66
N GLU A 238 -12.82 13.98 13.40
CA GLU A 238 -11.56 14.47 13.98
C GLU A 238 -11.30 15.95 13.65
N LEU A 239 -11.63 16.38 12.43
CA LEU A 239 -11.58 17.78 11.99
C LEU A 239 -12.73 18.65 12.54
N GLY A 240 -13.56 18.11 13.43
CA GLY A 240 -14.62 18.84 14.12
C GLY A 240 -15.94 18.98 13.36
N ALA A 241 -16.16 18.22 12.28
CA ALA A 241 -17.45 18.17 11.60
C ALA A 241 -18.52 17.40 12.41
N ASP A 242 -19.78 17.67 12.11
CA ASP A 242 -20.94 16.93 12.60
C ASP A 242 -21.35 15.91 11.52
N VAL A 243 -20.88 14.66 11.66
CA VAL A 243 -20.97 13.65 10.59
C VAL A 243 -22.13 12.68 10.84
N THR A 244 -23.00 12.53 9.83
CA THR A 244 -24.03 11.50 9.79
C THR A 244 -23.62 10.42 8.78
N LEU A 245 -23.24 9.24 9.26
CA LEU A 245 -22.96 8.07 8.42
C LEU A 245 -24.25 7.28 8.17
N MET A 246 -24.50 6.90 6.92
CA MET A 246 -25.68 6.13 6.50
C MET A 246 -25.25 4.89 5.71
N GLU A 247 -25.82 3.73 6.02
CA GLU A 247 -25.66 2.47 5.28
C GLU A 247 -27.04 1.96 4.82
N ARG A 248 -27.09 1.23 3.70
CA ARG A 248 -28.34 0.66 3.19
C ARG A 248 -28.62 -0.75 3.73
N GLY A 249 -27.56 -1.53 3.94
CA GLY A 249 -27.67 -2.89 4.46
C GLY A 249 -27.58 -2.98 5.98
N GLN A 250 -27.56 -4.22 6.47
CA GLN A 250 -27.62 -4.53 7.90
C GLN A 250 -26.27 -4.37 8.62
N ALA A 251 -26.35 -4.29 9.96
CA ALA A 251 -25.22 -4.42 10.88
C ALA A 251 -24.49 -5.77 10.67
N VAL A 252 -23.21 -5.83 11.02
CA VAL A 252 -22.29 -6.91 10.67
C VAL A 252 -22.75 -8.29 11.16
N GLU A 253 -23.37 -8.38 12.34
CA GLU A 253 -23.84 -9.63 12.93
C GLU A 253 -25.03 -10.19 12.16
N GLN A 254 -26.05 -9.35 11.91
CA GLN A 254 -27.25 -9.73 11.16
C GLN A 254 -26.88 -10.08 9.70
N ARG A 255 -26.01 -9.27 9.09
CA ARG A 255 -25.47 -9.50 7.76
C ARG A 255 -24.70 -10.82 7.65
N GLY A 256 -24.04 -11.25 8.73
CA GLY A 256 -23.42 -12.57 8.83
C GLY A 256 -24.42 -13.72 8.74
N CYS A 257 -25.58 -13.59 9.37
CA CYS A 257 -26.68 -14.56 9.26
C CYS A 257 -27.23 -14.63 7.82
N ASP A 258 -27.45 -13.48 7.18
CA ASP A 258 -28.00 -13.39 5.83
C ASP A 258 -27.02 -13.97 4.79
N ILE A 259 -25.72 -13.69 4.92
CA ILE A 259 -24.66 -14.30 4.11
C ILE A 259 -24.56 -15.81 4.37
N GLY A 260 -24.74 -16.27 5.61
CA GLY A 260 -24.84 -17.70 5.93
C GLY A 260 -26.01 -18.38 5.20
N ALA A 261 -27.19 -17.73 5.18
CA ALA A 261 -28.36 -18.21 4.44
C ALA A 261 -28.11 -18.25 2.92
N LEU A 262 -27.39 -17.28 2.37
CA LEU A 262 -26.98 -17.27 0.95
C LEU A 262 -26.00 -18.40 0.62
N VAL A 263 -25.00 -18.63 1.46
CA VAL A 263 -23.96 -19.65 1.25
C VAL A 263 -24.53 -21.08 1.41
N VAL A 264 -25.40 -21.32 2.38
CA VAL A 264 -25.92 -22.66 2.70
C VAL A 264 -27.24 -22.95 1.99
N ARG A 265 -28.20 -22.02 2.03
CA ARG A 265 -29.59 -22.22 1.57
C ARG A 265 -29.90 -21.58 0.22
N ARG A 266 -28.95 -20.85 -0.38
CA ARG A 266 -29.11 -20.09 -1.64
C ARG A 266 -30.21 -19.01 -1.58
N ILE A 267 -30.53 -18.53 -0.38
CA ILE A 267 -31.48 -17.43 -0.16
C ILE A 267 -30.69 -16.12 -0.19
N LEU A 268 -30.99 -15.24 -1.13
CA LEU A 268 -30.35 -13.93 -1.27
C LEU A 268 -31.24 -12.84 -0.66
N GLU A 269 -30.72 -12.13 0.33
CA GLU A 269 -31.27 -10.84 0.75
C GLU A 269 -30.64 -9.71 -0.10
N LEU A 270 -31.49 -8.84 -0.65
CA LEU A 270 -31.08 -7.84 -1.65
C LEU A 270 -30.35 -6.67 -1.01
N GLU A 271 -30.74 -6.30 0.22
CA GLU A 271 -30.09 -5.23 0.99
C GLU A 271 -28.95 -5.74 1.90
N SER A 272 -28.87 -7.05 2.16
CA SER A 272 -27.91 -7.65 3.10
C SER A 272 -27.15 -8.82 2.46
N ASN A 273 -25.98 -8.53 1.89
CA ASN A 273 -25.18 -9.51 1.13
C ASN A 273 -23.71 -9.12 1.08
N PHE A 274 -22.89 -9.83 0.29
CA PHE A 274 -21.46 -9.57 0.14
C PHE A 274 -21.10 -8.13 -0.26
N CYS A 275 -22.01 -7.37 -0.89
CA CYS A 275 -21.76 -5.99 -1.33
C CYS A 275 -22.26 -4.92 -0.34
N PHE A 276 -23.42 -5.13 0.28
CA PHE A 276 -24.16 -4.10 1.03
C PHE A 276 -24.33 -4.42 2.52
N GLY A 277 -24.30 -3.38 3.36
CA GLY A 277 -24.28 -3.47 4.82
C GLY A 277 -22.92 -3.15 5.43
N GLU A 278 -22.79 -3.32 6.75
CA GLU A 278 -21.70 -2.75 7.54
C GLU A 278 -20.29 -3.18 7.08
N GLY A 279 -19.40 -2.20 6.87
CA GLY A 279 -18.06 -2.41 6.31
C GLY A 279 -18.04 -2.71 4.80
N GLY A 280 -19.20 -2.68 4.13
CA GLY A 280 -19.37 -2.84 2.69
C GLY A 280 -18.76 -4.15 2.16
N ALA A 281 -18.18 -4.11 0.96
CA ALA A 281 -17.52 -5.27 0.36
C ALA A 281 -16.17 -5.67 1.03
N GLY A 282 -15.69 -4.90 2.02
CA GLY A 282 -14.44 -5.19 2.74
C GLY A 282 -14.58 -6.32 3.76
N THR A 283 -15.72 -6.41 4.43
CA THR A 283 -15.97 -7.25 5.62
C THR A 283 -15.83 -8.75 5.35
N TRP A 284 -16.26 -9.23 4.19
CA TRP A 284 -16.10 -10.64 3.74
C TRP A 284 -14.96 -10.82 2.73
N SER A 285 -13.95 -9.94 2.78
CA SER A 285 -12.73 -10.06 1.99
C SER A 285 -11.56 -10.61 2.82
N ASP A 286 -10.51 -11.07 2.16
CA ASP A 286 -9.25 -11.53 2.77
C ASP A 286 -8.39 -10.39 3.37
N GLY A 287 -8.97 -9.21 3.63
CA GLY A 287 -8.30 -8.05 4.27
C GLY A 287 -7.09 -7.48 3.51
N LYS A 288 -6.79 -7.94 2.30
CA LYS A 288 -5.58 -7.61 1.54
C LYS A 288 -5.53 -6.13 1.14
N LEU A 289 -4.77 -5.34 1.90
CA LEU A 289 -4.43 -3.96 1.56
C LEU A 289 -3.49 -3.91 0.33
N VAL A 290 -3.99 -3.43 -0.81
CA VAL A 290 -3.25 -3.33 -2.07
C VAL A 290 -3.15 -1.89 -2.55
N THR A 291 -1.94 -1.33 -2.52
CA THR A 291 -1.65 0.03 -2.97
C THR A 291 -1.26 0.04 -4.45
N ARG A 292 -2.10 0.64 -5.32
CA ARG A 292 -1.77 0.78 -6.77
C ARG A 292 -0.68 1.81 -7.07
N ILE A 293 -0.22 2.54 -6.07
CA ILE A 293 0.77 3.62 -6.19
C ILE A 293 2.18 3.01 -6.18
N GLY A 294 3.00 3.34 -7.18
CA GLY A 294 4.39 2.84 -7.31
C GLY A 294 5.42 3.47 -6.36
N ARG A 295 4.92 4.13 -5.30
CA ARG A 295 5.61 4.60 -4.08
C ARG A 295 4.56 4.53 -2.98
N ASN A 296 4.92 4.07 -1.80
CA ASN A 296 4.11 4.35 -0.61
C ASN A 296 4.49 5.78 -0.21
N SER A 297 3.59 6.74 -0.41
CA SER A 297 3.73 8.04 0.25
C SER A 297 3.52 7.88 1.75
N ASP A 298 3.96 8.85 2.54
CA ASP A 298 3.84 8.78 4.00
C ASP A 298 2.37 8.68 4.43
N SER A 299 1.45 9.30 3.68
CA SER A 299 0.00 9.11 3.82
C SER A 299 -0.50 7.67 3.62
N VAL A 300 0.12 6.90 2.72
CA VAL A 300 -0.21 5.48 2.49
C VAL A 300 0.38 4.60 3.59
N LEU A 301 1.57 4.95 4.10
CA LEU A 301 2.19 4.26 5.23
C LEU A 301 1.40 4.50 6.51
N ALA A 302 1.00 5.75 6.78
CA ALA A 302 0.14 6.15 7.89
C ALA A 302 -1.11 5.28 7.97
N VAL A 303 -1.92 5.26 6.91
CA VAL A 303 -3.15 4.44 6.81
C VAL A 303 -2.86 2.94 6.99
N SER A 304 -1.71 2.45 6.50
CA SER A 304 -1.31 1.04 6.66
C SER A 304 -0.77 0.70 8.05
N SER A 305 -0.50 1.71 8.89
CA SER A 305 0.06 1.58 10.24
C SER A 305 -0.97 1.83 11.35
N ILE A 306 -2.19 2.22 11.02
CA ILE A 306 -3.30 2.33 11.98
C ILE A 306 -3.61 0.92 12.50
N PRO A 307 -3.53 0.67 13.82
CA PRO A 307 -3.94 -0.60 14.40
C PRO A 307 -5.46 -0.70 14.34
N PHE A 308 -5.97 -1.48 13.39
CA PHE A 308 -7.37 -1.88 13.35
C PHE A 308 -7.62 -2.99 14.39
N SER A 309 -7.96 -2.57 15.60
CA SER A 309 -8.68 -3.43 16.54
C SER A 309 -10.14 -3.56 16.07
N PHE A 310 -10.46 -4.72 15.49
CA PHE A 310 -11.83 -5.23 15.36
C PHE A 310 -12.14 -6.10 16.58
#